data_AF-A0AAT9GPY7-F1
#
_entry.id   AF-A0AAT9GPY7-F1
#
_cell.length_a   1.000
_cell.length_b   1.000
_cell.length_c   1.000
_cell.angle_alpha   90.00
_cell.angle_beta   90.00
_cell.angle_gamma   90.00
#
_symmetry.space_group_name_H-M   'P 1'
#
loop_
_entity.id
_entity.type
_entity.pdbx_description
1 polymer ?
#
loop_
_entity_poly.entity_id
_entity_poly.type
_entity_poly.pdbx_seq_one_letter_code
_entity_poly.pdbx_strand_id
1 'polypeptide(L)'
;MYLENLAVKTMSSTISVFKILFKERYKDPTLQLMLPTILIGNIFIPAFLEKGGFQTYALVVAFIPIISLSETVAFALALRNIIFVLGDHLTSGSIVSFLMMPIKRRTFFLMSYFLDVILPYLMWLIINVFYLMDIGYWNFMTQILTASFTAGYFFSTNVILFLTLTIRSNGATTLASMFILGSIFIVGGFGNYSLLSTNPSVLSITSFLNPYPLLLAYAISSNATYLGYAMSGVLIDFILAVILLIISFLIMLRMEV
;
A
#
# COMPACT_ATOMS: atom_id res chain seq x y z
N MET A 1 -5.25 -22.33 -39.85
CA MET A 1 -4.09 -22.99 -39.19
C MET A 1 -2.75 -22.30 -39.41
N TYR A 2 -2.45 -21.73 -40.59
CA TYR A 2 -1.17 -21.00 -40.80
C TYR A 2 -1.16 -19.52 -40.37
N LEU A 3 -2.34 -18.89 -40.17
CA LEU A 3 -2.43 -17.47 -39.76
C LEU A 3 -2.47 -17.26 -38.23
N GLU A 4 -2.86 -18.26 -37.44
CA GLU A 4 -2.79 -18.16 -35.96
C GLU A 4 -1.36 -18.22 -35.42
N ASN A 5 -0.45 -18.91 -36.12
CA ASN A 5 0.95 -19.00 -35.72
C ASN A 5 1.77 -17.73 -36.01
N LEU A 6 1.26 -16.81 -36.84
CA LEU A 6 1.89 -15.52 -37.11
C LEU A 6 1.49 -14.44 -36.10
N ALA A 7 0.27 -14.52 -35.53
CA ALA A 7 -0.19 -13.61 -34.50
C ALA A 7 0.54 -13.82 -33.16
N VAL A 8 1.01 -15.05 -32.87
CA VAL A 8 1.80 -15.35 -31.66
C VAL A 8 3.24 -14.84 -31.77
N LYS A 9 3.76 -14.63 -32.99
CA LYS A 9 5.16 -14.28 -33.22
C LYS A 9 5.47 -12.77 -33.08
N THR A 10 4.47 -11.94 -32.78
CA THR A 10 4.61 -10.47 -32.67
C THR A 10 4.15 -9.90 -31.34
N MET A 11 3.80 -10.72 -30.34
CA MET A 11 3.78 -10.22 -28.97
C MET A 11 5.23 -10.06 -28.52
N SER A 12 5.67 -8.82 -28.30
CA SER A 12 6.95 -8.53 -27.65
C SER A 12 7.13 -9.47 -26.45
N SER A 13 8.29 -10.13 -26.33
CA SER A 13 8.61 -11.07 -25.24
C SER A 13 8.27 -10.51 -23.85
N THR A 14 8.36 -9.18 -23.73
CA THR A 14 8.00 -8.38 -22.56
C THR A 14 6.52 -8.48 -22.19
N ILE A 15 5.62 -8.42 -23.17
CA ILE A 15 4.17 -8.51 -22.97
C ILE A 15 3.77 -9.93 -22.59
N SER A 16 4.42 -10.94 -23.18
CA SER A 16 4.19 -12.34 -22.84
C SER A 16 4.50 -12.62 -21.37
N VAL A 17 5.67 -12.19 -20.88
CA VAL A 17 6.06 -12.36 -19.48
C VAL A 17 5.16 -11.56 -18.55
N PHE A 18 4.79 -10.33 -18.90
CA PHE A 18 3.83 -9.55 -18.11
C PHE A 18 2.49 -10.28 -17.97
N LYS A 19 1.98 -10.90 -19.04
CA LYS A 19 0.74 -11.68 -19.02
C LYS A 19 0.84 -12.91 -18.12
N ILE A 20 1.98 -13.59 -18.10
CA ILE A 20 2.24 -14.72 -17.20
C ILE A 20 2.19 -14.24 -15.75
N LEU A 21 2.97 -13.19 -15.42
CA LEU A 21 3.02 -12.60 -14.09
C LEU A 21 1.67 -12.08 -13.61
N PHE A 22 0.88 -11.46 -14.51
CA PHE A 22 -0.46 -10.99 -14.19
C PHE A 22 -1.39 -12.13 -13.83
N LYS A 23 -1.42 -13.20 -14.64
CA LYS A 23 -2.28 -14.37 -14.41
C LYS A 23 -1.96 -15.09 -13.10
N GLU A 24 -0.69 -15.12 -12.72
CA GLU A 24 -0.26 -15.77 -11.49
C GLU A 24 -0.74 -15.03 -10.24
N ARG A 25 -0.64 -13.70 -10.26
CA ARG A 25 -1.07 -12.83 -9.16
C ARG A 25 -2.59 -12.70 -9.09
N TYR A 26 -3.27 -12.64 -10.22
CA TYR A 26 -4.69 -12.29 -10.28
C TYR A 26 -5.54 -13.43 -10.86
N LYS A 27 -5.51 -14.60 -10.20
CA LYS A 27 -6.41 -15.73 -10.53
C LYS A 27 -7.86 -15.40 -10.15
N ASP A 28 -8.82 -15.99 -10.84
CA ASP A 28 -10.28 -15.77 -10.69
C ASP A 28 -10.90 -16.46 -9.46
N PRO A 29 -10.41 -16.15 -8.24
CA PRO A 29 -11.39 -15.45 -7.42
C PRO A 29 -10.87 -14.14 -6.84
N THR A 30 -9.58 -13.83 -6.98
CA THR A 30 -8.99 -12.67 -6.31
C THR A 30 -9.57 -11.37 -6.90
N LEU A 31 -9.53 -11.16 -8.23
CA LEU A 31 -10.09 -9.92 -8.84
C LEU A 31 -11.60 -9.80 -8.68
N GLN A 32 -12.31 -10.92 -8.83
CA GLN A 32 -13.78 -10.95 -8.83
C GLN A 32 -14.38 -10.64 -7.45
N LEU A 33 -13.66 -10.95 -6.37
CA LEU A 33 -14.13 -10.70 -5.00
C LEU A 33 -13.63 -9.35 -4.45
N MET A 34 -12.49 -8.88 -4.93
CA MET A 34 -11.87 -7.59 -4.56
C MET A 34 -12.68 -6.37 -4.95
N LEU A 35 -13.01 -6.23 -6.24
CA LEU A 35 -13.68 -5.02 -6.75
C LEU A 35 -15.02 -4.79 -6.03
N PRO A 36 -15.87 -5.82 -5.87
CA PRO A 36 -17.10 -5.68 -5.09
C PRO A 36 -16.83 -5.35 -3.61
N THR A 37 -15.82 -5.92 -2.96
CA THR A 37 -15.53 -5.61 -1.54
C THR A 37 -15.03 -4.19 -1.34
N ILE A 38 -14.17 -3.68 -2.23
CA ILE A 38 -13.69 -2.29 -2.20
C ILE A 38 -14.87 -1.33 -2.43
N LEU A 39 -15.76 -1.63 -3.39
CA LEU A 39 -16.94 -0.82 -3.67
C LEU A 39 -17.92 -0.82 -2.49
N ILE A 40 -18.28 -2.00 -1.96
CA ILE A 40 -19.16 -2.17 -0.80
C ILE A 40 -18.59 -1.45 0.43
N GLY A 41 -17.29 -1.60 0.69
CA GLY A 41 -16.59 -0.98 1.82
C GLY A 41 -16.73 0.54 1.84
N ASN A 42 -16.72 1.17 0.66
CA ASN A 42 -16.89 2.61 0.54
C ASN A 42 -18.37 3.05 0.55
N ILE A 43 -19.33 2.19 0.19
CA ILE A 43 -20.77 2.54 0.13
C ILE A 43 -21.44 2.55 1.52
N PHE A 44 -21.04 1.69 2.46
CA PHE A 44 -21.81 1.50 3.71
C PHE A 44 -21.51 2.51 4.83
N ILE A 45 -20.26 3.00 4.92
CA ILE A 45 -19.85 3.99 5.92
C ILE A 45 -20.55 5.36 5.72
N PRO A 46 -20.65 5.95 4.50
CA PRO A 46 -21.24 7.29 4.30
C PRO A 46 -22.74 7.38 4.58
N ALA A 47 -23.52 6.32 4.33
CA ALA A 47 -24.95 6.31 4.66
C ALA A 47 -25.21 6.52 6.16
N PHE A 48 -24.25 6.16 7.00
CA PHE A 48 -24.27 6.39 8.45
C PHE A 48 -23.71 7.78 8.83
N LEU A 49 -22.68 8.25 8.11
CA LEU A 49 -22.02 9.54 8.34
C LEU A 49 -22.88 10.76 7.96
N GLU A 50 -23.58 10.70 6.83
CA GLU A 50 -24.36 11.81 6.27
C GLU A 50 -25.60 12.12 7.13
N LYS A 51 -26.22 11.09 7.73
CA LYS A 51 -27.40 11.27 8.60
C LYS A 51 -27.06 11.72 10.02
N GLY A 52 -25.80 11.62 10.46
CA GLY A 52 -25.40 11.84 11.85
C GLY A 52 -24.77 13.21 12.18
N GLY A 53 -24.35 14.01 11.19
CA GLY A 53 -23.78 15.35 11.42
C GLY A 53 -22.34 15.40 11.98
N PHE A 54 -21.65 14.27 12.14
CA PHE A 54 -20.28 14.18 12.69
C PHE A 54 -19.17 14.21 11.62
N GLN A 55 -19.34 15.03 10.57
CA GLN A 55 -18.68 14.86 9.28
C GLN A 55 -17.14 14.80 9.33
N THR A 56 -16.45 15.70 10.05
CA THR A 56 -14.98 15.73 10.09
C THR A 56 -14.36 14.63 10.94
N TYR A 57 -14.82 14.43 12.18
CA TYR A 57 -14.31 13.38 13.06
C TYR A 57 -14.52 12.00 12.46
N ALA A 58 -15.71 11.78 11.91
CA ALA A 58 -16.09 10.47 11.41
C ALA A 58 -15.49 10.16 10.03
N LEU A 59 -15.12 11.19 9.23
CA LEU A 59 -14.22 11.02 8.09
C LEU A 59 -12.83 10.54 8.53
N VAL A 60 -12.22 11.13 9.57
CA VAL A 60 -10.89 10.67 10.04
C VAL A 60 -10.95 9.24 10.54
N VAL A 61 -12.00 8.86 11.28
CA VAL A 61 -12.20 7.49 11.76
C VAL A 61 -12.41 6.52 10.59
N ALA A 62 -13.14 6.93 9.55
CA ALA A 62 -13.38 6.11 8.37
C ALA A 62 -12.11 5.81 7.55
N PHE A 63 -11.07 6.64 7.67
CA PHE A 63 -9.76 6.48 7.02
C PHE A 63 -8.71 5.80 7.90
N ILE A 64 -9.06 5.30 9.08
CA ILE A 64 -8.13 4.49 9.88
C ILE A 64 -8.02 3.11 9.19
N PRO A 65 -6.81 2.57 8.88
CA PRO A 65 -6.61 1.38 8.03
C PRO A 65 -7.24 0.06 8.52
N ILE A 66 -7.77 0.02 9.74
CA ILE A 66 -8.49 -1.12 10.34
C ILE A 66 -10.01 -0.99 10.15
N ILE A 67 -10.49 0.24 9.93
CA ILE A 67 -11.90 0.61 9.79
C ILE A 67 -12.24 0.78 8.30
N SER A 68 -11.31 1.32 7.51
CA SER A 68 -11.44 1.49 6.07
C SER A 68 -11.29 0.17 5.33
N LEU A 69 -12.43 -0.47 5.01
CA LEU A 69 -12.48 -1.79 4.38
C LEU A 69 -11.80 -1.78 3.00
N SER A 70 -11.87 -0.66 2.26
CA SER A 70 -11.21 -0.49 0.96
C SER A 70 -9.68 -0.45 1.06
N GLU A 71 -9.15 0.27 2.05
CA GLU A 71 -7.71 0.34 2.35
C GLU A 71 -7.16 -1.01 2.80
N THR A 72 -7.87 -1.69 3.70
CA THR A 72 -7.49 -3.01 4.20
C THR A 72 -7.40 -4.01 3.05
N VAL A 73 -8.36 -4.00 2.11
CA VAL A 73 -8.32 -4.88 0.93
C VAL A 73 -7.12 -4.57 0.04
N ALA A 74 -6.87 -3.29 -0.27
CA ALA A 74 -5.72 -2.90 -1.09
C ALA A 74 -4.38 -3.35 -0.48
N PHE A 75 -4.23 -3.21 0.84
CA PHE A 75 -3.06 -3.66 1.57
C PHE A 75 -2.94 -5.18 1.64
N ALA A 76 -4.02 -5.90 1.93
CA ALA A 76 -4.04 -7.35 2.00
C ALA A 76 -3.64 -8.00 0.67
N LEU A 77 -4.01 -7.39 -0.46
CA LEU A 77 -3.63 -7.85 -1.79
C LEU A 77 -2.15 -7.67 -2.07
N ALA A 78 -1.60 -6.51 -1.72
CA ALA A 78 -0.18 -6.28 -1.87
C ALA A 78 0.62 -7.25 -1.01
N LEU A 79 0.22 -7.43 0.26
CA LEU A 79 0.83 -8.41 1.15
C LEU A 79 0.77 -9.82 0.55
N ARG A 80 -0.39 -10.24 0.02
CA ARG A 80 -0.52 -11.54 -0.63
C ARG A 80 0.43 -11.69 -1.80
N ASN A 81 0.46 -10.71 -2.69
CA ASN A 81 1.25 -10.79 -3.91
C ASN A 81 2.77 -10.78 -3.59
N ILE A 82 3.20 -9.95 -2.63
CA ILE A 82 4.60 -9.90 -2.21
C ILE A 82 5.00 -11.18 -1.45
N ILE A 83 4.27 -11.58 -0.42
CA ILE A 83 4.68 -12.67 0.46
C ILE A 83 4.35 -14.05 -0.13
N PHE A 84 3.12 -14.25 -0.60
CA PHE A 84 2.62 -15.58 -0.99
C PHE A 84 2.71 -15.85 -2.49
N VAL A 85 3.10 -14.88 -3.32
CA VAL A 85 3.41 -15.16 -4.73
C VAL A 85 4.92 -15.01 -4.93
N LEU A 86 5.47 -13.81 -4.75
CA LEU A 86 6.92 -13.60 -4.90
C LEU A 86 7.73 -14.40 -3.86
N GLY A 87 7.32 -14.39 -2.58
CA GLY A 87 7.99 -15.18 -1.54
C GLY A 87 7.93 -16.70 -1.76
N ASP A 88 6.83 -17.22 -2.31
CA ASP A 88 6.72 -18.63 -2.72
C ASP A 88 7.76 -18.99 -3.79
N HIS A 89 7.98 -18.11 -4.77
CA HIS A 89 9.01 -18.35 -5.78
C HIS A 89 10.42 -18.31 -5.19
N LEU A 90 10.67 -17.42 -4.23
CA LEU A 90 11.97 -17.30 -3.56
C LEU A 90 12.27 -18.52 -2.67
N THR A 91 11.28 -19.01 -1.94
CA THR A 91 11.40 -20.15 -1.02
C THR A 91 11.53 -21.48 -1.77
N SER A 92 10.72 -21.69 -2.80
CA SER A 92 10.70 -22.94 -3.58
C SER A 92 11.86 -23.06 -4.59
N GLY A 93 12.69 -22.03 -4.74
CA GLY A 93 13.73 -21.96 -5.77
C GLY A 93 13.18 -21.79 -7.20
N SER A 94 11.86 -21.77 -7.39
CA SER A 94 11.26 -21.54 -8.71
C SER A 94 11.51 -20.14 -9.26
N ILE A 95 11.97 -19.19 -8.43
CA ILE A 95 12.46 -17.88 -8.87
C ILE A 95 13.56 -17.98 -9.92
N VAL A 96 14.35 -19.05 -9.93
CA VAL A 96 15.39 -19.29 -10.95
C VAL A 96 14.77 -19.37 -12.34
N SER A 97 13.62 -20.02 -12.49
CA SER A 97 12.92 -20.09 -13.79
C SER A 97 12.44 -18.72 -14.28
N PHE A 98 12.04 -17.83 -13.36
CA PHE A 98 11.67 -16.45 -13.67
C PHE A 98 12.88 -15.56 -13.99
N LEU A 99 14.00 -15.76 -13.29
CA LEU A 99 15.26 -15.05 -13.54
C LEU A 99 15.94 -15.48 -14.85
N MET A 100 15.61 -16.66 -15.36
CA MET A 100 16.07 -17.19 -16.65
C MET A 100 15.14 -16.85 -17.83
N MET A 101 14.02 -16.15 -17.60
CA MET A 101 13.18 -15.62 -18.68
C MET A 101 13.99 -14.66 -19.57
N PRO A 102 13.64 -14.50 -20.86
CA PRO A 102 14.39 -13.67 -21.81
C PRO A 102 14.15 -12.16 -21.61
N ILE A 103 14.26 -11.69 -20.37
CA ILE A 103 14.03 -10.31 -19.92
C ILE A 103 15.10 -9.91 -18.91
N LYS A 104 15.51 -8.64 -18.92
CA LYS A 104 16.45 -8.09 -17.93
C LYS A 104 15.83 -8.12 -16.53
N ARG A 105 16.61 -8.52 -15.51
CA ARG A 105 16.17 -8.52 -14.10
C ARG A 105 15.54 -7.20 -13.64
N ARG A 106 16.07 -6.07 -14.11
CA ARG A 106 15.51 -4.73 -13.85
C ARG A 106 14.05 -4.62 -14.30
N THR A 107 13.75 -5.09 -15.51
CA THR A 107 12.41 -5.06 -16.09
C THR A 107 11.47 -6.01 -15.35
N PHE A 108 11.96 -7.20 -14.97
CA PHE A 108 11.19 -8.15 -14.16
C PHE A 108 10.81 -7.56 -12.80
N PHE A 109 11.75 -6.90 -12.12
CA PHE A 109 11.48 -6.22 -10.84
C PHE A 109 10.39 -5.16 -11.00
N LEU A 110 10.52 -4.28 -12.00
CA LEU A 110 9.56 -3.21 -12.23
C LEU A 110 8.17 -3.74 -12.58
N MET A 111 8.08 -4.78 -13.42
CA MET A 111 6.81 -5.46 -13.71
C MET A 111 6.21 -6.09 -12.48
N SER A 112 7.05 -6.72 -11.65
CA SER A 112 6.61 -7.33 -10.41
C SER A 112 6.08 -6.31 -9.44
N TYR A 113 6.86 -5.26 -9.17
CA TYR A 113 6.47 -4.16 -8.31
C TYR A 113 5.19 -3.47 -8.78
N PHE A 114 5.04 -3.29 -10.09
CA PHE A 114 3.83 -2.71 -10.66
C PHE A 114 2.60 -3.58 -10.35
N LEU A 115 2.70 -4.89 -10.51
CA LEU A 115 1.59 -5.81 -10.27
C LEU A 115 1.34 -6.06 -8.78
N ASP A 116 2.40 -6.07 -7.96
CA ASP A 116 2.33 -6.35 -6.53
C ASP A 116 1.82 -5.16 -5.73
N VAL A 117 2.28 -3.94 -6.06
CA VAL A 117 2.10 -2.74 -5.22
C VAL A 117 1.32 -1.65 -5.97
N ILE A 118 1.71 -1.31 -7.19
CA ILE A 118 1.12 -0.17 -7.89
C ILE A 118 -0.32 -0.45 -8.32
N LEU A 119 -0.59 -1.65 -8.84
CA LEU A 119 -1.92 -1.99 -9.35
C LEU A 119 -2.99 -2.01 -8.25
N PRO A 120 -2.82 -2.67 -7.08
CA PRO A 120 -3.80 -2.61 -6.00
C PRO A 120 -4.01 -1.18 -5.49
N TYR A 121 -2.94 -0.38 -5.39
CA TYR A 121 -3.02 1.02 -5.02
C TYR A 121 -3.83 1.85 -6.02
N LEU A 122 -3.61 1.67 -7.33
CA LEU A 122 -4.36 2.40 -8.35
C LEU A 122 -5.85 2.04 -8.30
N MET A 123 -6.20 0.78 -8.07
CA MET A 123 -7.60 0.37 -7.90
C MET A 123 -8.24 1.10 -6.71
N TRP A 124 -7.55 1.16 -5.57
CA TRP A 124 -8.03 1.91 -4.39
C TRP A 124 -8.13 3.41 -4.69
N LEU A 125 -7.09 4.03 -5.25
CA LEU A 125 -7.03 5.47 -5.49
C LEU A 125 -8.16 5.93 -6.40
N ILE A 126 -8.40 5.20 -7.49
CA ILE A 126 -9.46 5.52 -8.44
C ILE A 126 -10.81 5.49 -7.71
N ILE A 127 -11.11 4.41 -6.98
CA ILE A 127 -12.39 4.27 -6.28
C ILE A 127 -12.54 5.34 -5.20
N ASN A 128 -11.49 5.62 -4.41
CA ASN A 128 -11.51 6.61 -3.35
C ASN A 128 -11.70 8.04 -3.89
N VAL A 129 -11.04 8.40 -4.99
CA VAL A 129 -11.22 9.72 -5.62
C VAL A 129 -12.62 9.88 -6.18
N PHE A 130 -13.13 8.89 -6.93
CA PHE A 130 -14.50 8.93 -7.44
C PHE A 130 -15.51 9.06 -6.30
N TYR A 131 -15.29 8.33 -5.22
CA TYR A 131 -16.12 8.36 -4.03
C TYR A 131 -16.12 9.73 -3.33
N LEU A 132 -14.95 10.34 -3.10
CA LEU A 132 -14.86 11.66 -2.47
C LEU A 132 -15.46 12.77 -3.33
N MET A 133 -15.41 12.62 -4.66
CA MET A 133 -16.08 13.52 -5.59
C MET A 133 -17.60 13.38 -5.53
N ASP A 134 -18.13 12.15 -5.45
CA ASP A 134 -19.57 11.87 -5.43
C ASP A 134 -20.27 12.46 -4.19
N ILE A 135 -19.64 12.34 -3.02
CA ILE A 135 -20.16 12.94 -1.77
C ILE A 135 -19.82 14.44 -1.70
N GLY A 136 -19.02 14.99 -2.62
CA GLY A 136 -18.64 16.41 -2.62
C GLY A 136 -17.71 16.84 -1.48
N TYR A 137 -16.99 15.90 -0.85
CA TYR A 137 -16.10 16.16 0.29
C TYR A 137 -14.62 16.28 -0.08
N TRP A 138 -14.30 16.63 -1.33
CA TRP A 138 -12.91 16.86 -1.74
C TRP A 138 -12.35 18.17 -1.15
N ASN A 139 -11.83 18.11 0.07
CA ASN A 139 -11.25 19.25 0.80
C ASN A 139 -9.79 18.99 1.20
N PHE A 140 -9.16 19.99 1.82
CA PHE A 140 -7.75 19.89 2.23
C PHE A 140 -7.51 18.75 3.24
N MET A 141 -8.48 18.46 4.11
CA MET A 141 -8.38 17.37 5.08
C MET A 141 -8.39 15.99 4.40
N THR A 142 -9.32 15.76 3.47
CA THR A 142 -9.39 14.50 2.72
C THR A 142 -8.16 14.32 1.84
N GLN A 143 -7.59 15.40 1.30
CA GLN A 143 -6.31 15.34 0.58
C GLN A 143 -5.18 14.85 1.48
N ILE A 144 -5.06 15.37 2.71
CA ILE A 144 -4.06 14.90 3.68
C ILE A 144 -4.31 13.45 4.09
N LEU A 145 -5.57 13.05 4.30
CA LEU A 145 -5.93 11.66 4.60
C LEU A 145 -5.51 10.73 3.46
N THR A 146 -5.85 11.09 2.21
CA THR A 146 -5.40 10.31 1.05
C THR A 146 -3.88 10.24 0.99
N ALA A 147 -3.17 11.36 1.17
CA ALA A 147 -1.71 11.40 1.16
C ALA A 147 -1.08 10.57 2.29
N SER A 148 -1.71 10.54 3.47
CA SER A 148 -1.24 9.72 4.60
C SER A 148 -1.38 8.23 4.32
N PHE A 149 -2.49 7.80 3.72
CA PHE A 149 -2.63 6.42 3.28
C PHE A 149 -1.64 6.09 2.16
N THR A 150 -1.45 6.98 1.18
CA THR A 150 -0.57 6.70 0.03
C THR A 150 0.87 6.52 0.48
N ALA A 151 1.40 7.43 1.31
CA ALA A 151 2.76 7.32 1.85
C ALA A 151 2.91 6.09 2.75
N GLY A 152 1.97 5.86 3.67
CA GLY A 152 1.99 4.69 4.56
C GLY A 152 1.88 3.37 3.80
N TYR A 153 1.08 3.31 2.73
CA TYR A 153 0.94 2.14 1.87
C TYR A 153 2.25 1.79 1.16
N PHE A 154 2.91 2.77 0.53
CA PHE A 154 4.20 2.53 -0.12
C PHE A 154 5.29 2.19 0.88
N PHE A 155 5.32 2.84 2.04
CA PHE A 155 6.27 2.53 3.10
C PHE A 155 6.10 1.09 3.58
N SER A 156 4.90 0.72 3.99
CA SER A 156 4.60 -0.61 4.54
C SER A 156 4.82 -1.74 3.52
N THR A 157 4.38 -1.57 2.28
CA THR A 157 4.60 -2.56 1.22
C THR A 157 6.07 -2.71 0.87
N ASN A 158 6.86 -1.62 0.89
CA ASN A 158 8.30 -1.69 0.66
C ASN A 158 9.07 -2.31 1.85
N VAL A 159 8.60 -2.13 3.09
CA VAL A 159 9.11 -2.87 4.26
C VAL A 159 8.86 -4.37 4.08
N ILE A 160 7.64 -4.76 3.70
CA ILE A 160 7.29 -6.17 3.46
C ILE A 160 8.18 -6.74 2.34
N LEU A 161 8.29 -6.06 1.20
CA LEU A 161 9.12 -6.49 0.08
C LEU A 161 10.58 -6.70 0.47
N PHE A 162 11.15 -5.76 1.23
CA PHE A 162 12.50 -5.87 1.75
C PHE A 162 12.67 -7.11 2.64
N LEU A 163 11.73 -7.35 3.56
CA LEU A 163 11.76 -8.52 4.44
C LEU A 163 11.59 -9.82 3.66
N THR A 164 10.71 -9.86 2.64
CA THR A 164 10.52 -11.04 1.80
C THR A 164 11.80 -11.41 1.05
N LEU A 165 12.50 -10.42 0.49
CA LEU A 165 13.74 -10.64 -0.26
C LEU A 165 14.92 -11.07 0.63
N THR A 166 14.95 -10.61 1.87
CA THR A 166 16.03 -10.89 2.83
C THR A 166 15.83 -12.21 3.59
N ILE A 167 14.64 -12.43 4.15
CA ILE A 167 14.33 -13.59 4.98
C ILE A 167 14.09 -14.85 4.13
N ARG A 168 13.50 -14.70 2.94
CA ARG A 168 13.17 -15.81 2.02
C ARG A 168 12.40 -16.95 2.70
N SER A 169 11.44 -16.59 3.56
CA SER A 169 10.50 -17.51 4.20
C SER A 169 9.19 -16.79 4.43
N ASN A 170 8.09 -17.31 3.88
CA ASN A 170 6.79 -16.65 3.95
C ASN A 170 6.33 -16.47 5.40
N GLY A 171 6.39 -17.53 6.21
CA GLY A 171 5.96 -17.48 7.62
C GLY A 171 6.77 -16.48 8.43
N ALA A 172 8.10 -16.53 8.36
CA ALA A 172 8.96 -15.59 9.09
C ALA A 172 8.78 -14.14 8.59
N THR A 173 8.56 -13.94 7.28
CA THR A 173 8.30 -12.62 6.71
C THR A 173 6.96 -12.05 7.17
N THR A 174 5.90 -12.84 7.23
CA THR A 174 4.59 -12.38 7.75
C THR A 174 4.71 -11.91 9.19
N LEU A 175 5.34 -12.70 10.05
CA LEU A 175 5.51 -12.37 11.46
C LEU A 175 6.39 -11.12 11.65
N ALA A 176 7.54 -11.06 10.96
CA ALA A 176 8.45 -9.93 11.05
C ALA A 176 7.80 -8.64 10.56
N SER A 177 7.12 -8.67 9.42
CA SER A 177 6.44 -7.48 8.87
C SER A 177 5.29 -7.01 9.75
N MET A 178 4.45 -7.91 10.26
CA MET A 178 3.37 -7.57 11.20
C MET A 178 3.92 -6.99 12.50
N PHE A 179 5.01 -7.55 13.04
CA PHE A 179 5.62 -7.05 14.26
C PHE A 179 6.27 -5.67 14.07
N ILE A 180 7.05 -5.47 13.00
CA ILE A 180 7.73 -4.20 12.72
C ILE A 180 6.71 -3.09 12.43
N LEU A 181 5.77 -3.32 11.51
CA LEU A 181 4.77 -2.30 11.17
C LEU A 181 3.80 -2.05 12.32
N GLY A 182 3.38 -3.11 13.03
CA GLY A 182 2.51 -2.99 14.20
C GLY A 182 3.16 -2.23 15.35
N SER A 183 4.44 -2.50 15.65
CA SER A 183 5.18 -1.78 16.69
C SER A 183 5.36 -0.30 16.34
N ILE A 184 5.73 0.02 15.10
CA ILE A 184 5.83 1.40 14.60
C ILE A 184 4.49 2.13 14.78
N PHE A 185 3.39 1.52 14.36
CA PHE A 185 2.07 2.14 14.40
C PHE A 185 1.53 2.34 15.82
N ILE A 186 1.67 1.32 16.69
CA ILE A 186 1.18 1.35 18.07
C ILE A 186 2.03 2.31 18.92
N VAL A 187 3.35 2.15 18.90
CA VAL A 187 4.27 3.00 19.67
C VAL A 187 4.21 4.44 19.17
N GLY A 188 4.15 4.63 17.85
CA GLY A 188 3.92 5.92 17.23
C GLY A 188 2.63 6.58 17.66
N GLY A 189 1.54 5.80 17.72
CA GLY A 189 0.24 6.27 18.19
C GLY A 189 0.30 6.80 19.62
N PHE A 190 0.74 5.98 20.57
CA PHE A 190 0.87 6.37 21.97
C PHE A 190 1.82 7.56 22.15
N GLY A 191 2.98 7.52 21.48
CA GLY A 191 3.96 8.61 21.52
C GLY A 191 3.36 9.93 21.04
N ASN A 192 2.75 9.95 19.86
CA ASN A 192 2.16 11.16 19.30
C ASN A 192 0.99 11.70 20.14
N TYR A 193 0.16 10.82 20.74
CA TYR A 193 -0.87 11.26 21.69
C TYR A 193 -0.29 11.98 22.92
N SER A 194 0.80 11.46 23.49
CA SER A 194 1.45 12.12 24.64
C SER A 194 2.13 13.44 24.26
N LEU A 195 2.67 13.54 23.05
CA LEU A 195 3.36 14.75 22.57
C LEU A 195 2.40 15.88 22.21
N LEU A 196 1.15 15.57 21.87
CA LEU A 196 0.10 16.57 21.64
C LEU A 196 -0.14 17.48 22.84
N SER A 197 -0.02 16.96 24.06
CA SER A 197 -0.24 17.72 25.31
C SER A 197 1.04 18.28 25.92
N THR A 198 2.20 17.66 25.67
CA THR A 198 3.45 17.98 26.37
C THR A 198 4.43 18.82 25.53
N ASN A 199 4.65 18.46 24.27
CA ASN A 199 5.58 19.17 23.38
C ASN A 199 5.22 18.98 21.90
N PRO A 200 4.31 19.83 21.36
CA PRO A 200 3.80 19.67 20.00
C PRO A 200 4.84 19.85 18.91
N SER A 201 5.95 20.55 19.19
CA SER A 201 6.99 20.84 18.19
C SER A 201 7.70 19.59 17.67
N VAL A 202 7.84 18.58 18.53
CA VAL A 202 8.50 17.29 18.20
C VAL A 202 7.65 16.43 17.27
N LEU A 203 6.33 16.68 17.21
CA LEU A 203 5.42 15.96 16.33
C LEU A 203 5.78 16.10 14.86
N SER A 204 6.48 17.17 14.47
CA SER A 204 6.97 17.34 13.09
C SER A 204 7.91 16.21 12.64
N ILE A 205 8.59 15.54 13.57
CA ILE A 205 9.58 14.49 13.30
C ILE A 205 9.04 13.11 13.65
N THR A 206 8.10 12.98 14.59
CA THR A 206 7.55 11.68 15.03
C THR A 206 6.22 11.31 14.35
N SER A 207 5.62 12.23 13.60
CA SER A 207 4.33 12.04 12.92
C SER A 207 4.32 10.91 11.89
N PHE A 208 5.47 10.58 11.30
CA PHE A 208 5.58 9.48 10.33
C PHE A 208 5.23 8.11 10.95
N LEU A 209 5.48 7.90 12.25
CA LEU A 209 5.15 6.63 12.90
C LEU A 209 3.64 6.36 12.92
N ASN A 210 2.85 7.42 13.12
CA ASN A 210 1.39 7.36 13.07
C ASN A 210 0.82 8.79 12.92
N PRO A 211 0.33 9.17 11.72
CA PRO A 211 -0.23 10.50 11.49
C PRO A 211 -1.68 10.66 11.98
N TYR A 212 -2.41 9.56 12.24
CA TYR A 212 -3.84 9.61 12.60
C TYR A 212 -4.14 10.34 13.92
N PRO A 213 -3.35 10.23 15.00
CA PRO A 213 -3.54 11.04 16.21
C PRO A 213 -3.56 12.54 15.94
N LEU A 214 -2.73 13.04 15.01
CA LEU A 214 -2.68 14.46 14.64
C LEU A 214 -3.93 14.88 13.86
N LEU A 215 -4.40 14.02 12.96
CA LEU A 215 -5.61 14.24 12.16
C LEU A 215 -6.87 14.23 13.05
N LEU A 216 -6.92 13.36 14.06
CA LEU A 216 -7.97 13.36 15.08
C LEU A 216 -7.91 14.62 15.96
N ALA A 217 -6.70 15.03 16.39
CA ALA A 217 -6.53 16.26 17.15
C ALA A 217 -6.98 17.49 16.36
N TYR A 218 -6.69 17.55 15.06
CA TYR A 218 -7.21 18.57 14.16
C TYR A 218 -8.74 18.53 14.09
N ALA A 219 -9.36 17.36 13.94
CA ALA A 219 -10.81 17.23 13.85
C ALA A 219 -11.54 17.75 15.11
N ILE A 220 -10.90 17.69 16.29
CA ILE A 220 -11.46 18.17 17.56
C ILE A 220 -11.17 19.65 17.79
N SER A 221 -9.93 20.08 17.57
CA SER A 221 -9.46 21.43 17.96
C SER A 221 -9.48 22.45 16.83
N SER A 222 -9.63 22.01 15.57
CA SER A 222 -9.52 22.82 14.35
C SER A 222 -8.19 23.58 14.20
N ASN A 223 -7.13 23.18 14.91
CA ASN A 223 -5.84 23.84 14.85
C ASN A 223 -5.02 23.39 13.63
N ALA A 224 -4.79 24.30 12.69
CA ALA A 224 -4.12 24.03 11.41
C ALA A 224 -2.65 23.57 11.56
N THR A 225 -1.99 23.84 12.70
CA THR A 225 -0.59 23.38 12.91
C THR A 225 -0.47 21.86 12.89
N TYR A 226 -1.48 21.14 13.36
CA TYR A 226 -1.49 19.67 13.35
C TYR A 226 -1.52 19.08 11.94
N LEU A 227 -2.13 19.79 10.98
CA LEU A 227 -2.08 19.40 9.56
C LEU A 227 -0.67 19.55 8.99
N GLY A 228 0.05 20.62 9.38
CA GLY A 228 1.44 20.81 9.01
C GLY A 228 2.35 19.69 9.52
N TYR A 229 2.16 19.26 10.77
CA TYR A 229 2.90 18.13 11.34
C TYR A 229 2.51 16.78 10.74
N ALA A 230 1.24 16.59 10.37
CA ALA A 230 0.84 15.39 9.63
C ALA A 230 1.54 15.34 8.27
N MET A 231 1.59 16.46 7.54
CA MET A 231 2.26 16.53 6.23
C MET A 231 3.76 16.29 6.31
N SER A 232 4.46 16.74 7.36
CA SER A 232 5.87 16.41 7.53
C SER A 232 6.07 14.90 7.74
N GLY A 233 5.15 14.23 8.45
CA GLY A 233 5.17 12.78 8.62
C GLY A 233 4.98 12.03 7.31
N VAL A 234 3.99 12.46 6.51
CA VAL A 234 3.75 11.93 5.15
C VAL A 234 5.01 12.02 4.27
N LEU A 235 5.72 13.15 4.33
CA LEU A 235 6.96 13.33 3.57
C LEU A 235 8.06 12.38 4.03
N ILE A 236 8.24 12.20 5.34
CA ILE A 236 9.24 11.28 5.90
C ILE A 236 8.93 9.84 5.48
N ASP A 237 7.67 9.40 5.62
CA ASP A 237 7.24 8.06 5.19
C ASP A 237 7.51 7.83 3.71
N PHE A 238 7.21 8.81 2.87
CA PHE A 238 7.46 8.71 1.43
C PHE A 238 8.95 8.61 1.11
N ILE A 239 9.81 9.39 1.79
CA ILE A 239 11.27 9.31 1.65
C ILE A 239 11.77 7.91 2.05
N LEU A 240 11.32 7.40 3.20
CA LEU A 240 11.68 6.06 3.67
C LEU A 240 11.21 4.97 2.71
N ALA A 241 10.01 5.12 2.15
CA ALA A 241 9.47 4.20 1.14
C ALA A 241 10.37 4.14 -0.10
N VAL A 242 10.83 5.28 -0.61
CA VAL A 242 11.73 5.35 -1.76
C VAL A 242 13.08 4.71 -1.45
N ILE A 243 13.65 4.97 -0.27
CA ILE A 243 14.91 4.34 0.16
C ILE A 243 14.77 2.82 0.20
N LEU A 244 13.71 2.29 0.82
CA LEU A 244 13.45 0.85 0.90
C LEU A 244 13.21 0.22 -0.47
N LEU A 245 12.55 0.93 -1.39
CA LEU A 245 12.38 0.47 -2.77
C LEU A 245 13.72 0.32 -3.48
N ILE A 246 14.62 1.31 -3.35
CA ILE A 246 15.96 1.27 -3.93
C ILE A 246 16.77 0.10 -3.35
N ILE A 247 16.74 -0.10 -2.03
CA ILE A 247 17.42 -1.21 -1.38
C ILE A 247 16.88 -2.56 -1.89
N SER A 248 15.56 -2.71 -1.94
CA SER A 248 14.90 -3.94 -2.43
C SER A 248 15.27 -4.24 -3.88
N PHE A 249 15.32 -3.20 -4.72
CA PHE A 249 15.77 -3.31 -6.11
C PHE A 249 17.22 -3.79 -6.20
N LEU A 250 18.14 -3.21 -5.41
CA LEU A 250 19.55 -3.61 -5.40
C LEU A 250 19.74 -5.05 -4.93
N ILE A 251 19.00 -5.49 -3.90
CA ILE A 251 19.01 -6.88 -3.41
C ILE A 251 18.61 -7.83 -4.53
N MET A 252 17.48 -7.55 -5.19
CA MET A 252 16.96 -8.40 -6.26
C MET A 252 17.93 -8.51 -7.44
N LEU A 253 18.61 -7.42 -7.82
CA LEU A 253 19.59 -7.46 -8.90
C LEU A 253 20.80 -8.36 -8.58
N ARG A 254 21.23 -8.36 -7.31
CA ARG A 254 22.38 -9.13 -6.80
C ARG A 254 22.05 -10.56 -6.43
N MET A 255 20.79 -10.99 -6.51
CA MET A 255 20.45 -12.38 -6.22
C MET A 255 21.20 -13.32 -7.17
N GLU A 256 22.06 -14.14 -6.58
CA GLU A 256 22.72 -15.24 -7.27
C GLU A 256 21.71 -16.38 -7.50
N VAL A 257 21.82 -16.99 -8.68
CA VAL A 257 21.02 -18.15 -9.11
C VAL A 257 21.79 -19.41 -8.72
#